data_AF-A0AAC9J8M3-F1
#
_entry.id   AF-A0AAC9J8M3-F1
#
_cell.length_a   1.000
_cell.length_b   1.000
_cell.length_c   1.000
_cell.angle_alpha   90.00
_cell.angle_beta   90.00
_cell.angle_gamma   90.00
#
_symmetry.space_group_name_H-M   'P 1'
#
loop_
_entity.id
_entity.type
_entity.pdbx_description
1 polymer ?
#
loop_
_entity_poly.entity_id
_entity_poly.type
_entity_poly.pdbx_seq_one_letter_code
_entity_poly.pdbx_strand_id
1 'polypeptide(L)'
;MSAFKDIKDGLLEAIEHSKGNKKVNPRLTKFDDIDIKALRHKLNLSQQEFAEKFYISLRTLQNWEQKIKSPTGASLVLLKVIEKNPLAVEQALHNSY
;
A
#
# COMPACT_ATOMS: atom_id res chain seq x y z
N MET A 1 37.19 -13.81 2.19
CA MET A 1 36.51 -13.59 0.89
C MET A 1 37.42 -12.69 0.05
N SER A 2 37.59 -12.99 -1.23
CA SER A 2 38.52 -12.24 -2.11
C SER A 2 37.77 -11.14 -2.83
N ALA A 3 38.17 -9.88 -2.64
CA ALA A 3 37.52 -8.71 -3.24
C ALA A 3 37.36 -8.83 -4.77
N PHE A 4 38.26 -9.56 -5.43
CA PHE A 4 38.16 -9.86 -6.86
C PHE A 4 36.89 -10.64 -7.22
N LYS A 5 36.51 -11.61 -6.38
CA LYS A 5 35.30 -12.42 -6.59
C LYS A 5 34.05 -11.56 -6.47
N ASP A 6 34.00 -10.68 -5.48
CA ASP A 6 32.83 -9.83 -5.24
C ASP A 6 32.64 -8.78 -6.35
N ILE A 7 33.74 -8.21 -6.86
CA ILE A 7 33.72 -7.31 -8.02
C ILE A 7 33.26 -8.05 -9.28
N LYS A 8 33.77 -9.26 -9.53
CA LYS A 8 33.38 -10.09 -10.67
C LYS A 8 31.89 -10.44 -10.61
N ASP A 9 31.39 -10.85 -9.44
CA ASP A 9 30.01 -11.27 -9.25
C ASP A 9 29.05 -10.08 -9.44
N GLY A 10 29.39 -8.89 -8.92
CA GLY A 10 28.61 -7.67 -9.15
C GLY A 10 28.58 -7.22 -10.61
N LEU A 11 29.70 -7.35 -11.34
CA LEU A 11 29.76 -7.01 -12.76
C LEU A 11 28.90 -7.95 -13.62
N LEU A 12 28.94 -9.25 -13.32
CA LEU A 12 28.10 -10.24 -14.00
C LEU A 12 26.60 -9.99 -13.73
N GLU A 13 26.25 -9.58 -12.51
CA GLU A 13 24.89 -9.20 -12.16
C GLU A 13 24.41 -7.96 -12.93
N ALA A 14 25.26 -6.95 -13.11
CA ALA A 14 24.95 -5.75 -13.91
C ALA A 14 24.76 -6.09 -15.41
N ILE A 15 25.54 -7.01 -15.96
CA ILE A 15 25.40 -7.47 -17.35
C ILE A 15 24.05 -8.16 -17.56
N GLU A 16 23.64 -9.04 -16.64
CA GLU A 16 22.34 -9.72 -16.72
C GLU A 16 21.16 -8.75 -16.52
N HIS A 17 21.35 -7.70 -15.72
CA HIS A 17 20.37 -6.60 -15.63
C HIS A 17 20.24 -5.83 -16.95
N SER A 18 21.36 -5.49 -17.60
CA SER A 18 21.37 -4.77 -18.89
C SER A 18 20.74 -5.57 -20.04
N LYS A 19 20.80 -6.90 -20.00
CA LYS A 19 20.18 -7.78 -21.00
C LYS A 19 18.67 -7.98 -20.79
N GLY A 20 18.08 -7.38 -19.74
CA GLY A 20 16.67 -7.56 -19.40
C GLY A 20 16.33 -8.91 -18.76
N ASN A 21 17.34 -9.75 -18.48
CA ASN A 21 17.16 -11.12 -17.99
C ASN A 21 16.89 -11.19 -16.48
N LYS A 22 17.20 -10.13 -15.73
CA LYS A 22 16.76 -9.97 -14.34
C LYS A 22 15.57 -9.02 -14.28
N LYS A 23 14.37 -9.60 -14.13
CA LYS A 23 13.24 -8.89 -13.52
C LYS A 23 13.70 -8.47 -12.13
N VAL A 24 14.08 -7.21 -11.95
CA VAL A 24 13.99 -6.61 -10.63
C VAL A 24 12.54 -6.80 -10.24
N ASN A 25 12.26 -7.71 -9.30
CA ASN A 25 10.99 -7.66 -8.62
C ASN A 25 11.10 -6.37 -7.81
N PRO A 26 10.46 -5.24 -8.20
CA PRO A 26 10.24 -4.22 -7.21
C PRO A 26 9.58 -4.98 -6.05
N ARG A 27 10.13 -4.87 -4.84
CA ARG A 27 9.53 -5.47 -3.65
C ARG A 27 8.23 -4.71 -3.32
N LEU A 28 7.32 -4.61 -4.28
CA LEU A 28 5.94 -4.31 -4.07
C LEU A 28 5.38 -5.65 -3.63
N THR A 29 5.41 -5.89 -2.31
CA THR A 29 4.58 -6.92 -1.70
C THR A 29 3.18 -6.68 -2.25
N LYS A 30 2.72 -7.53 -3.16
CA LYS A 30 1.33 -7.48 -3.62
C LYS A 30 0.50 -7.78 -2.39
N PHE A 31 -0.09 -6.75 -1.81
CA PHE A 31 -1.13 -6.94 -0.81
C PHE A 31 -2.35 -7.50 -1.54
N ASP A 32 -3.03 -8.45 -0.91
CA ASP A 32 -4.29 -8.96 -1.41
C ASP A 32 -5.30 -7.81 -1.55
N ASP A 33 -6.15 -7.89 -2.58
CA ASP A 33 -7.22 -6.93 -2.81
C ASP A 33 -8.08 -6.81 -1.54
N ILE A 34 -8.26 -5.57 -1.06
CA ILE A 34 -9.09 -5.28 0.10
C ILE A 34 -10.50 -4.89 -0.34
N ASP A 35 -11.51 -5.52 0.25
CA ASP A 35 -12.90 -5.09 0.07
C ASP A 35 -13.18 -3.88 0.96
N ILE A 36 -13.02 -2.69 0.37
CA ILE A 36 -13.13 -1.40 1.07
C ILE A 36 -14.56 -1.16 1.54
N LYS A 37 -15.55 -1.62 0.76
CA LYS A 37 -16.96 -1.47 1.11
C LYS A 37 -17.26 -2.33 2.34
N ALA A 38 -16.79 -3.58 2.36
CA ALA A 38 -16.92 -4.46 3.51
C ALA A 38 -16.19 -3.91 4.74
N LEU A 39 -14.96 -3.38 4.56
CA LEU A 39 -14.22 -2.71 5.63
C LEU A 39 -15.02 -1.55 6.24
N ARG A 40 -15.56 -0.65 5.40
CA ARG A 40 -16.37 0.47 5.87
C ARG A 40 -17.62 0.00 6.63
N HIS A 41 -18.32 -1.01 6.11
CA HIS A 41 -19.50 -1.55 6.78
C HIS A 41 -19.15 -2.22 8.13
N LYS A 42 -18.01 -2.89 8.24
CA LYS A 42 -17.52 -3.45 9.51
C LYS A 42 -17.32 -2.38 10.59
N LEU A 43 -17.00 -1.15 10.18
CA LEU A 43 -16.86 0.01 11.07
C LEU A 43 -18.19 0.74 11.34
N ASN A 44 -19.30 0.30 10.75
CA ASN A 44 -20.62 0.94 10.83
C ASN A 44 -20.62 2.42 10.39
N LEU A 45 -19.86 2.74 9.35
CA LEU A 45 -19.76 4.12 8.81
C LEU A 45 -20.46 4.25 7.47
N SER A 46 -21.09 5.39 7.24
CA SER A 46 -21.45 5.86 5.90
C SER A 46 -20.19 6.19 5.08
N GLN A 47 -20.34 6.34 3.77
CA GLN A 47 -19.20 6.74 2.91
C GLN A 47 -18.63 8.09 3.33
N GLN A 48 -19.49 9.02 3.74
CA GLN A 48 -19.06 10.36 4.16
C GLN A 48 -18.31 10.31 5.50
N GLU A 49 -18.84 9.59 6.50
CA GLU A 49 -18.15 9.44 7.79
C GLU A 49 -16.80 8.73 7.64
N PHE A 50 -16.69 7.70 6.77
CA PHE A 50 -15.41 7.04 6.50
C PHE A 50 -14.40 7.99 5.83
N ALA A 51 -14.88 8.75 4.84
CA ALA A 51 -14.07 9.74 4.13
C ALA A 51 -13.51 10.81 5.08
N GLU A 52 -14.36 11.36 5.94
CA GLU A 52 -13.99 12.37 6.93
C GLU A 52 -13.06 11.80 8.00
N LYS A 53 -13.41 10.64 8.57
CA LYS A 53 -12.63 10.01 9.66
C LYS A 53 -11.20 9.65 9.27
N PHE A 54 -10.98 9.22 8.02
CA PHE A 54 -9.66 8.77 7.55
C PHE A 54 -9.02 9.71 6.52
N TYR A 55 -9.53 10.93 6.38
CA TYR A 55 -9.01 11.96 5.47
C TYR A 55 -8.85 11.47 4.02
N ILE A 56 -9.83 10.71 3.54
CA ILE A 56 -9.92 10.23 2.16
C ILE A 56 -11.06 10.98 1.48
N SER A 57 -10.84 11.58 0.31
CA SER A 57 -11.95 12.26 -0.38
C SER A 57 -13.10 11.28 -0.66
N LEU A 58 -14.34 11.73 -0.47
CA LEU A 58 -15.54 10.92 -0.76
C LEU A 58 -15.50 10.34 -2.18
N ARG A 59 -15.05 11.13 -3.15
CA ARG A 59 -14.90 10.71 -4.55
C ARG A 59 -13.88 9.58 -4.71
N THR A 60 -12.76 9.64 -3.99
CA THR A 60 -11.75 8.57 -3.99
C THR A 60 -12.32 7.28 -3.41
N LEU A 61 -13.00 7.36 -2.26
CA LEU A 61 -13.65 6.21 -1.64
C LEU A 61 -14.67 5.56 -2.57
N GLN A 62 -15.52 6.36 -3.22
CA GLN A 62 -16.51 5.89 -4.18
C GLN A 62 -15.87 5.18 -5.38
N ASN A 63 -14.82 5.77 -5.97
CA ASN A 63 -14.11 5.15 -7.09
C ASN A 63 -13.51 3.79 -6.70
N TRP A 64 -13.04 3.66 -5.46
CA TRP A 64 -12.52 2.40 -4.95
C TRP A 64 -13.61 1.36 -4.69
N GLU A 65 -14.69 1.73 -4.00
CA GLU A 65 -15.81 0.81 -3.72
C GLU A 65 -16.52 0.35 -5.00
N GLN A 66 -16.53 1.18 -6.05
CA GLN A 66 -17.08 0.87 -7.37
C GLN A 66 -16.08 0.16 -8.29
N LYS A 67 -14.84 -0.08 -7.84
CA LYS A 67 -13.75 -0.70 -8.62
C LYS A 67 -13.37 0.06 -9.90
N ILE A 68 -13.65 1.37 -9.97
CA ILE A 68 -13.18 2.27 -11.03
C ILE A 68 -11.67 2.48 -10.93
N LYS A 69 -11.17 2.56 -9.68
CA LYS A 69 -9.75 2.62 -9.35
C LYS A 69 -9.48 1.66 -8.20
N SER A 70 -8.21 1.27 -8.03
CA SER A 70 -7.76 0.53 -6.84
C SER A 70 -6.82 1.41 -6.00
N PRO A 71 -6.83 1.28 -4.67
CA PRO A 71 -5.81 1.89 -3.82
C PRO A 71 -4.44 1.28 -4.16
N THR A 72 -3.39 2.10 -4.06
CA THR A 72 -2.01 1.67 -4.30
C THR A 72 -1.07 2.23 -3.24
N GLY A 73 0.08 1.56 -3.06
CA GLY A 73 1.16 2.03 -2.18
C GLY A 73 0.66 2.42 -0.79
N ALA A 74 0.84 3.70 -0.43
CA ALA A 74 0.48 4.24 0.88
C ALA A 74 -1.01 4.11 1.22
N SER A 75 -1.91 4.28 0.25
CA SER A 75 -3.35 4.17 0.49
C SER A 75 -3.77 2.74 0.87
N LEU A 76 -3.15 1.74 0.24
CA LEU A 76 -3.40 0.33 0.56
C LEU A 76 -2.84 -0.04 1.93
N VAL A 77 -1.67 0.50 2.29
CA VAL A 77 -1.10 0.36 3.64
C VAL A 77 -2.05 0.97 4.68
N LEU A 78 -2.52 2.20 4.48
CA LEU A 78 -3.46 2.85 5.40
C LEU A 78 -4.73 2.02 5.59
N LEU A 79 -5.34 1.54 4.49
CA LEU A 79 -6.53 0.69 4.55
C LEU A 79 -6.28 -0.62 5.33
N LYS A 80 -5.09 -1.22 5.21
CA LYS A 80 -4.72 -2.40 5.99
C LYS A 80 -4.49 -2.09 7.47
N VAL A 81 -3.96 -0.92 7.80
CA VAL A 81 -3.86 -0.49 9.20
C VAL A 81 -5.25 -0.24 9.78
N ILE A 82 -6.14 0.42 9.04
CA ILE A 82 -7.54 0.63 9.42
C ILE A 82 -8.26 -0.71 9.65
N GLU A 83 -8.06 -1.70 8.78
CA GLU A 83 -8.64 -3.04 8.91
C GLU A 83 -8.22 -3.74 10.21
N LYS A 84 -6.96 -3.57 10.61
CA LYS A 84 -6.39 -4.21 11.80
C LYS A 84 -6.64 -3.45 13.09
N ASN A 85 -6.51 -2.13 13.06
CA ASN A 85 -6.60 -1.26 14.23
C ASN A 85 -7.06 0.16 13.83
N PRO A 86 -8.38 0.36 13.64
CA PRO A 86 -8.92 1.67 13.26
C PRO A 86 -8.67 2.73 14.34
N LEU A 87 -8.71 2.35 15.62
CA LEU A 87 -8.49 3.26 16.75
C LEU A 87 -7.09 3.88 16.75
N ALA A 88 -6.05 3.09 16.41
CA ALA A 88 -4.69 3.63 16.32
C ALA A 88 -4.56 4.69 15.22
N VAL A 89 -5.26 4.52 14.10
CA VAL A 89 -5.31 5.51 13.03
C VAL A 89 -6.03 6.77 13.49
N GLU A 90 -7.20 6.62 14.13
CA GLU A 90 -7.96 7.73 14.70
C GLU A 90 -7.12 8.53 15.72
N GLN A 91 -6.46 7.85 16.66
CA GLN A 91 -5.58 8.47 17.65
C GLN A 91 -4.41 9.22 17.00
N ALA A 92 -3.78 8.63 15.98
CA ALA A 92 -2.68 9.26 15.26
C ALA A 92 -3.10 10.52 14.49
N LEU A 93 -4.36 10.60 14.06
CA LEU A 93 -4.91 11.74 13.31
C LEU A 93 -5.48 12.85 14.21
N HIS A 94 -5.99 12.50 15.40
CA HIS A 94 -6.69 13.45 16.29
C HIS A 94 -5.82 14.03 17.42
N ASN A 95 -4.59 13.54 17.64
CA ASN A 95 -3.67 14.18 18.58
C ASN A 95 -3.14 15.52 18.02
N SER A 96 -3.91 16.58 18.24
CA SER A 96 -3.38 17.95 18.31
C SER A 96 -2.86 18.16 19.74
N TYR A 97 -1.61 18.60 19.86
CA TYR A 97 -1.03 19.11 21.12
C TYR A 97 -1.82 20.31 21.65
#